data_AF-A0A970FJ27-F1
#
_entry.id   AF-A0A970FJ27-F1
#
_cell.length_a   1.000
_cell.length_b   1.000
_cell.length_c   1.000
_cell.angle_alpha   90.00
_cell.angle_beta   90.00
_cell.angle_gamma   90.00
#
_symmetry.space_group_name_H-M   'P 1'
#
loop_
_entity.id
_entity.type
_entity.pdbx_description
1 polymer ?
#
loop_
_entity_poly.entity_id
_entity_poly.type
_entity_poly.pdbx_seq_one_letter_code
_entity_poly.pdbx_strand_id
1 'polypeptide(L)'
;MFENELTLLETENYKQIKELSKEDEKLINNIMKRMSIFKINSYDAQVVKRDLIGMAQEQKLNGSSLKDAIGDDVSGFTDEIIKNSEGPCIKEIILNYMSSLSGYFFIWFIPAFLVYGNSPYRIHPVLLLFYFGSATTAFIAEGLLSPIFCTEKGNKKYLETIIFILIASVWGILYLLT
;
A
#
# COMPACT_ATOMS: atom_id res chain seq x y z
N MET A 1 3.97 27.92 3.52
CA MET A 1 3.32 26.61 3.32
C MET A 1 3.09 26.07 4.71
N PHE A 2 1.84 25.97 5.17
CA PHE A 2 1.56 25.36 6.48
C PHE A 2 1.74 23.86 6.31
N GLU A 3 2.91 23.34 6.70
CA GLU A 3 3.10 21.89 6.77
C GLU A 3 2.25 21.39 7.93
N ASN A 4 1.33 20.47 7.63
CA ASN A 4 0.59 19.74 8.64
C ASN A 4 1.58 18.84 9.40
N GLU A 5 1.33 18.58 10.68
CA GLU A 5 2.17 17.73 11.54
C GLU A 5 2.47 16.37 10.88
N LEU A 6 1.50 15.80 10.17
CA LEU A 6 1.67 14.56 9.41
C LEU A 6 2.77 14.68 8.34
N THR A 7 2.74 15.74 7.53
CA THR A 7 3.72 15.97 6.45
C THR A 7 5.14 16.23 6.99
N LEU A 8 5.25 16.88 8.15
CA LEU A 8 6.53 17.05 8.84
C LEU A 8 7.08 15.68 9.28
N LEU A 9 6.24 14.90 9.95
CA LEU A 9 6.60 13.57 10.43
C LEU A 9 7.00 12.63 9.28
N GLU A 10 6.27 12.65 8.17
CA GLU A 10 6.62 11.91 6.95
C GLU A 10 7.99 12.29 6.40
N THR A 11 8.27 13.60 6.35
CA THR A 11 9.53 14.14 5.83
C THR A 11 10.70 13.77 6.72
N GLU A 12 10.53 13.85 8.04
CA GLU A 12 11.54 13.44 9.02
C GLU A 12 11.82 11.95 8.94
N ASN A 13 10.78 11.11 8.96
CA ASN A 13 10.89 9.66 8.82
C ASN A 13 11.59 9.27 7.51
N TYR A 14 11.29 9.95 6.41
CA TYR A 14 11.92 9.70 5.12
C TYR A 14 13.42 10.04 5.09
N LYS A 15 13.84 11.08 5.81
CA LYS A 15 15.27 11.42 5.93
C LYS A 15 15.99 10.41 6.81
N GLN A 16 15.46 10.14 8.00
CA GLN A 16 16.11 9.29 8.99
C GLN A 16 16.21 7.83 8.55
N ILE A 17 15.19 7.29 7.87
CA ILE A 17 15.22 5.89 7.41
C ILE A 17 16.35 5.62 6.41
N LYS A 18 16.78 6.64 5.65
CA LYS A 18 17.89 6.51 4.68
C LYS A 18 19.26 6.43 5.34
N GLU A 19 19.37 6.80 6.62
CA GLU A 19 20.61 6.75 7.39
C GLU A 19 20.81 5.40 8.09
N LEU A 20 19.79 4.54 8.04
CA LEU A 20 19.81 3.19 8.58
C LEU A 20 20.53 2.21 7.65
N SER A 21 20.82 1.02 8.17
CA SER A 21 21.29 -0.07 7.33
C SER A 21 20.19 -0.51 6.36
N LYS A 22 20.57 -1.05 5.19
CA LYS A 22 19.60 -1.58 4.22
C LYS A 22 18.74 -2.71 4.78
N GLU A 23 19.26 -3.44 5.76
CA GLU A 23 18.56 -4.54 6.40
C GLU A 23 17.46 -4.02 7.32
N ASP A 24 17.77 -3.01 8.15
CA ASP A 24 16.80 -2.36 9.02
C ASP A 24 15.75 -1.59 8.22
N GLU A 25 16.16 -0.82 7.20
CA GLU A 25 15.23 -0.14 6.29
C GLU A 25 14.24 -1.13 5.67
N LYS A 26 14.74 -2.27 5.18
CA LYS A 26 13.90 -3.31 4.57
C LYS A 26 12.96 -3.93 5.61
N LEU A 27 13.43 -4.17 6.83
CA LEU A 27 12.60 -4.72 7.90
C LEU A 27 11.47 -3.74 8.27
N ILE A 28 11.78 -2.47 8.47
CA ILE A 28 10.79 -1.41 8.74
C ILE A 28 9.78 -1.35 7.60
N ASN A 29 10.23 -1.30 6.35
CA ASN A 29 9.32 -1.26 5.20
C ASN A 29 8.39 -2.47 5.12
N ASN A 30 8.85 -3.67 5.50
CA ASN A 30 7.99 -4.86 5.55
C ASN A 30 6.94 -4.76 6.67
N ILE A 31 7.33 -4.27 7.86
CA ILE A 31 6.42 -4.03 8.98
C ILE A 31 5.35 -3.00 8.56
N MET A 32 5.78 -1.87 8.01
CA MET A 32 4.88 -0.81 7.52
C MET A 32 3.93 -1.32 6.43
N LYS A 33 4.40 -2.19 5.52
CA LYS A 33 3.53 -2.74 4.47
C LYS A 33 2.44 -3.66 5.01
N ARG A 34 2.66 -4.31 6.15
CA ARG A 34 1.65 -5.14 6.82
C ARG A 34 0.59 -4.29 7.54
N MET A 35 0.97 -3.08 7.96
CA MET A 35 0.11 -2.04 8.53
C MET A 35 -0.64 -1.28 7.43
N SER A 36 -1.49 -2.00 6.70
CA SER A 36 -2.23 -1.41 5.58
C SER A 36 -3.22 -0.33 6.02
N ILE A 37 -3.67 0.48 5.07
CA ILE A 37 -4.65 1.56 5.30
C ILE A 37 -5.98 1.04 5.87
N PHE A 38 -6.26 -0.25 5.70
CA PHE A 38 -7.46 -0.91 6.24
C PHE A 38 -7.28 -1.39 7.68
N LYS A 39 -6.06 -1.33 8.23
CA LYS A 39 -5.73 -1.78 9.58
C LYS A 39 -5.33 -0.64 10.51
N ILE A 40 -4.66 0.39 9.98
CA ILE A 40 -4.18 1.54 10.75
C ILE A 40 -4.39 2.83 9.96
N ASN A 41 -4.59 3.94 10.65
CA ASN A 41 -4.64 5.27 10.04
C ASN A 41 -3.23 5.78 9.68
N SER A 42 -3.17 6.77 8.80
CA SER A 42 -1.91 7.30 8.26
C SER A 42 -1.01 7.93 9.32
N TYR A 43 -1.59 8.60 10.33
CA TYR A 43 -0.84 9.27 11.38
C TYR A 43 -0.17 8.26 12.30
N ASP A 44 -0.92 7.29 12.84
CA ASP A 44 -0.38 6.24 13.70
C ASP A 44 0.67 5.40 12.97
N ALA A 45 0.45 5.13 11.68
CA ALA A 45 1.46 4.46 10.86
C ALA A 45 2.78 5.24 10.83
N GLN A 46 2.74 6.57 10.71
CA GLN A 46 3.96 7.39 10.73
C GLN A 46 4.59 7.50 12.12
N VAL A 47 3.78 7.53 13.18
CA VAL A 47 4.27 7.48 14.57
C VAL A 47 5.01 6.17 14.82
N VAL A 48 4.40 5.04 14.46
CA VAL A 48 5.04 3.72 14.55
C VAL A 48 6.31 3.66 13.72
N LYS A 49 6.30 4.21 12.49
CA LYS A 49 7.50 4.26 11.65
C LYS A 49 8.64 5.03 12.32
N ARG A 50 8.35 6.16 12.95
CA ARG A 50 9.34 6.94 13.71
C ARG A 50 9.91 6.13 14.86
N ASP A 51 9.04 5.44 15.60
CA ASP A 51 9.46 4.66 16.77
C ASP A 51 10.33 3.45 16.35
N LEU A 52 10.03 2.82 15.21
CA LEU A 52 10.87 1.78 14.59
C LEU A 52 12.24 2.32 14.15
N ILE A 53 12.28 3.52 13.57
CA ILE A 53 13.53 4.19 13.19
C ILE A 53 14.36 4.49 14.44
N GLY A 54 13.74 5.01 15.50
CA GLY A 54 14.40 5.27 16.79
C GLY A 54 15.01 4.01 17.39
N MET A 55 14.24 2.92 17.44
CA MET A 55 14.75 1.61 17.88
C MET A 55 15.94 1.15 17.04
N ALA A 56 15.87 1.28 15.72
CA ALA A 56 16.98 0.89 14.85
C ALA A 56 18.24 1.73 15.08
N GLN A 57 18.09 3.04 15.31
CA GLN A 57 19.20 3.93 15.66
C GLN A 57 19.84 3.55 17.00
N GLU A 58 19.04 3.23 18.01
CA GLU A 58 19.54 2.76 19.31
C GLU A 58 20.32 1.44 19.20
N GLN A 59 19.79 0.47 18.45
CA GLN A 59 20.50 -0.80 18.24
C GLN A 59 21.81 -0.61 17.48
N LYS A 60 21.84 0.28 16.48
CA LYS A 60 23.05 0.63 15.74
C LYS A 60 24.15 1.18 16.67
N LEU A 61 23.80 1.97 17.69
CA LEU A 61 24.76 2.47 18.69
C LEU A 61 25.30 1.34 19.58
N ASN A 62 24.50 0.30 19.81
CA ASN A 62 24.89 -0.89 20.58
C ASN A 62 25.58 -1.97 19.74
N GLY A 63 25.77 -1.75 18.44
CA GLY A 63 26.39 -2.71 17.52
C GLY A 63 25.49 -3.90 17.13
N SER A 64 24.18 -3.78 17.35
CA SER A 64 23.14 -4.77 17.02
C SER A 64 22.21 -4.25 15.89
N SER A 65 21.33 -5.12 15.40
CA SER A 65 20.33 -4.79 14.37
C SER A 65 18.93 -4.59 14.96
N LEU A 66 18.03 -3.97 14.20
CA LEU A 66 16.61 -3.87 14.59
C LEU A 66 15.97 -5.26 14.74
N LYS A 67 16.44 -6.23 13.95
CA LYS A 67 15.96 -7.62 14.03
C LYS A 67 16.26 -8.24 15.40
N ASP A 68 17.38 -7.89 16.01
CA ASP A 68 17.75 -8.42 17.33
C ASP A 68 16.86 -7.86 18.45
N ALA A 69 16.37 -6.62 18.29
CA ALA A 69 15.43 -6.01 19.23
C ALA A 69 14.00 -6.56 19.10
N ILE A 70 13.51 -6.74 17.86
CA ILE A 70 12.16 -7.26 17.59
C ILE A 70 12.10 -8.79 17.82
N GLY A 71 13.22 -9.48 17.61
CA GLY A 71 13.29 -10.93 17.62
C GLY A 71 12.82 -11.57 16.31
N ASP A 72 12.68 -12.88 16.33
CA ASP A 72 12.30 -13.65 15.13
C ASP A 72 10.81 -13.55 14.79
N ASP A 73 9.95 -13.21 15.76
CA ASP A 73 8.51 -13.05 15.56
C ASP A 73 8.10 -11.62 15.17
N VAL A 74 8.62 -11.17 14.03
CA VAL A 74 8.24 -9.88 13.41
C VAL A 74 6.72 -9.82 13.16
N SER A 75 6.09 -10.98 12.97
CA SER A 75 4.66 -11.06 12.68
C SER A 75 3.80 -10.75 13.90
N GLY A 76 4.05 -11.43 15.01
CA GLY A 76 3.37 -11.17 16.27
C GLY A 76 3.58 -9.74 16.75
N PHE A 77 4.81 -9.24 16.63
CA PHE A 77 5.12 -7.84 16.93
C PHE A 77 4.28 -6.85 16.10
N THR A 78 4.16 -7.08 14.79
CA THR A 78 3.37 -6.21 13.93
C THR A 78 1.88 -6.28 14.27
N ASP A 79 1.35 -7.46 14.59
CA ASP A 79 -0.06 -7.63 14.97
C ASP A 79 -0.38 -6.97 16.31
N GLU A 80 0.57 -6.99 17.25
CA GLU A 80 0.43 -6.29 18.53
C GLU A 80 0.35 -4.77 18.32
N ILE A 81 1.20 -4.19 17.46
CA ILE A 81 1.12 -2.78 17.10
C ILE A 81 -0.25 -2.44 16.48
N ILE A 82 -0.70 -3.24 15.52
CA ILE A 82 -1.99 -3.03 14.85
C ILE A 82 -3.14 -3.07 15.87
N LYS A 83 -3.10 -4.05 16.79
CA LYS A 83 -4.13 -4.22 17.83
C LYS A 83 -4.18 -3.05 18.81
N ASN A 84 -3.04 -2.41 19.08
CA ASN A 84 -2.93 -1.28 19.99
C ASN A 84 -3.13 0.09 19.31
N SER A 85 -3.28 0.13 17.99
CA SER A 85 -3.56 1.37 17.24
C SER A 85 -5.04 1.79 17.33
N GLU A 86 -5.35 3.04 16.97
CA GLU A 86 -6.74 3.51 16.89
C GLU A 86 -7.53 2.86 15.74
N GLY A 87 -6.85 2.10 14.88
CA GLY A 87 -7.44 1.41 13.74
C GLY A 87 -7.57 2.29 12.49
N PRO A 88 -8.30 1.81 11.47
CA PRO A 88 -8.40 2.48 10.18
C PRO A 88 -9.30 3.71 10.22
N CYS A 89 -8.88 4.77 9.52
CA CYS A 89 -9.71 5.95 9.30
C CYS A 89 -10.52 5.82 7.99
N ILE A 90 -11.85 5.75 8.11
CA ILE A 90 -12.75 5.60 6.94
C ILE A 90 -12.57 6.75 5.93
N LYS A 91 -12.36 7.98 6.41
CA LYS A 91 -12.15 9.14 5.53
C LYS A 91 -10.87 9.00 4.71
N GLU A 92 -9.79 8.51 5.32
CA GLU A 92 -8.54 8.24 4.61
C GLU A 92 -8.68 7.12 3.59
N ILE A 93 -9.40 6.05 3.94
CA ILE A 93 -9.70 4.96 3.00
C ILE A 93 -10.45 5.49 1.78
N ILE A 94 -11.51 6.29 1.99
CA ILE A 94 -12.29 6.86 0.89
C ILE A 94 -11.42 7.81 0.05
N LEU A 95 -10.60 8.66 0.69
CA LEU A 95 -9.75 9.61 -0.02
C LEU A 95 -8.68 8.88 -0.85
N ASN A 96 -8.04 7.86 -0.30
CA ASN A 96 -7.09 7.03 -1.03
C ASN A 96 -7.77 6.25 -2.16
N TYR A 97 -8.99 5.77 -1.95
CA TYR A 97 -9.76 5.13 -3.00
C TYR A 97 -10.09 6.10 -4.15
N MET A 98 -10.54 7.31 -3.83
CA MET A 98 -10.80 8.36 -4.83
C MET A 98 -9.52 8.78 -5.56
N SER A 99 -8.39 8.88 -4.84
CA SER A 99 -7.09 9.18 -5.43
C SER A 99 -6.64 8.06 -6.39
N SER A 100 -6.72 6.80 -5.94
CA SER A 100 -6.41 5.63 -6.77
C SER A 100 -7.29 5.60 -8.02
N LEU A 101 -8.60 5.79 -7.86
CA LEU A 101 -9.55 5.89 -8.96
C LEU A 101 -9.14 6.99 -9.94
N SER A 102 -8.83 8.20 -9.46
CA SER A 102 -8.37 9.27 -10.36
C SER A 102 -7.09 8.92 -11.12
N GLY A 103 -6.14 8.22 -10.48
CA GLY A 103 -4.92 7.75 -11.13
C GLY A 103 -5.20 6.76 -12.25
N TYR A 104 -6.04 5.75 -11.98
CA TYR A 104 -6.48 4.79 -13.00
C TYR A 104 -7.21 5.47 -14.15
N PHE A 105 -8.00 6.52 -13.87
CA PHE A 105 -8.69 7.29 -14.91
C PHE A 105 -7.69 7.84 -15.91
N PHE A 106 -6.64 8.52 -15.45
CA PHE A 106 -5.64 9.12 -16.34
C PHE A 106 -4.84 8.06 -17.11
N ILE A 107 -4.50 6.94 -16.48
CA ILE A 107 -3.78 5.83 -17.14
C ILE A 107 -4.56 5.27 -18.32
N TRP A 108 -5.89 5.14 -18.20
CA TRP A 108 -6.73 4.62 -19.28
C TRP A 108 -7.21 5.70 -20.26
N PHE A 109 -7.57 6.87 -19.75
CA PHE A 109 -8.16 7.95 -20.54
C PHE A 109 -7.14 8.60 -21.47
N ILE A 110 -5.90 8.81 -21.03
CA ILE A 110 -4.88 9.49 -21.86
C ILE A 110 -4.55 8.66 -23.12
N PRO A 111 -4.22 7.36 -23.04
CA PRO A 111 -3.98 6.54 -24.23
C PRO A 111 -5.21 6.39 -25.10
N ALA A 112 -6.40 6.19 -24.51
CA ALA A 112 -7.64 6.10 -25.27
C ALA A 112 -7.93 7.40 -26.04
N PHE A 113 -7.73 8.55 -25.41
CA PHE A 113 -7.89 9.85 -26.06
C PHE A 113 -6.88 10.05 -27.20
N LEU A 114 -5.62 9.68 -27.01
CA LEU A 114 -4.58 9.79 -28.05
C LEU A 114 -4.83 8.88 -29.25
N VAL A 115 -5.34 7.66 -29.03
CA VAL A 115 -5.60 6.68 -30.09
C VAL A 115 -6.91 6.99 -30.82
N TYR A 116 -7.95 7.40 -30.10
CA TYR A 116 -9.30 7.53 -30.66
C TYR A 116 -9.73 8.98 -30.96
N GLY A 117 -8.94 9.98 -30.56
CA GLY A 117 -8.82 11.37 -31.06
C GLY A 117 -10.09 12.23 -31.22
N ASN A 118 -11.10 11.74 -31.92
CA ASN A 118 -12.28 12.47 -32.37
C ASN A 118 -13.62 11.77 -32.07
N SER A 119 -13.64 10.60 -31.43
CA SER A 119 -14.89 9.93 -31.03
C SER A 119 -14.94 9.55 -29.53
N PRO A 120 -14.77 10.52 -28.61
CA PRO A 120 -14.77 10.22 -27.18
C PRO A 120 -16.17 9.85 -26.63
N TYR A 121 -17.23 9.95 -27.43
CA TYR A 121 -18.62 9.87 -26.97
C TYR A 121 -19.30 8.51 -27.17
N ARG A 122 -18.63 7.53 -27.79
CA ARG A 122 -19.10 6.13 -27.80
C ARG A 122 -18.43 5.30 -26.73
N ILE A 123 -18.33 5.85 -25.51
CA ILE A 123 -17.95 5.04 -24.35
C ILE A 123 -19.12 4.07 -24.11
N HIS A 124 -18.96 2.83 -24.54
CA HIS A 124 -19.90 1.76 -24.20
C HIS A 124 -19.98 1.70 -22.66
N PRO A 125 -21.17 1.63 -22.06
CA PRO A 125 -21.34 1.50 -20.60
C PRO A 125 -20.48 0.37 -20.00
N VAL A 126 -20.21 -0.66 -20.79
CA VAL A 126 -19.32 -1.80 -20.49
C VAL A 126 -17.88 -1.36 -20.18
N LEU A 127 -17.32 -0.39 -20.92
CA LEU A 127 -15.97 0.13 -20.68
C LEU A 127 -15.90 0.87 -19.35
N LEU A 128 -16.95 1.59 -18.99
CA LEU A 128 -17.04 2.29 -17.71
C LEU A 128 -17.13 1.29 -16.55
N LEU A 129 -17.93 0.22 -16.69
CA LEU A 129 -17.99 -0.87 -15.72
C LEU A 129 -16.65 -1.60 -15.58
N PHE A 130 -15.98 -1.91 -16.70
CA PHE A 130 -14.65 -2.52 -16.70
C PHE A 130 -13.62 -1.64 -15.98
N TYR A 131 -13.64 -0.34 -16.25
CA TYR A 131 -12.78 0.63 -15.62
C TYR A 131 -12.98 0.71 -14.10
N PHE A 132 -14.22 0.95 -13.64
CA PHE A 132 -14.52 1.01 -12.21
C PHE A 132 -14.24 -0.33 -11.53
N GLY A 133 -14.58 -1.44 -12.18
CA GLY A 133 -14.32 -2.78 -11.70
C GLY A 133 -12.84 -3.05 -11.48
N SER A 134 -12.02 -2.81 -12.51
CA SER A 134 -10.57 -3.02 -12.45
C SER A 134 -9.89 -2.14 -11.39
N ALA A 135 -10.22 -0.84 -11.33
CA ALA A 135 -9.69 0.08 -10.33
C ALA A 135 -10.07 -0.34 -8.89
N THR A 136 -11.33 -0.74 -8.68
CA THR A 136 -11.80 -1.23 -7.37
C THR A 136 -11.06 -2.51 -6.97
N THR A 137 -10.91 -3.45 -7.89
CA THR A 137 -10.20 -4.70 -7.60
C THR A 137 -8.72 -4.48 -7.32
N ALA A 138 -8.06 -3.54 -8.01
CA ALA A 138 -6.69 -3.19 -7.73
C ALA A 138 -6.52 -2.56 -6.35
N PHE A 139 -7.39 -1.62 -5.99
CA PHE A 139 -7.37 -0.98 -4.67
C PHE A 139 -7.55 -1.99 -3.53
N ILE A 140 -8.53 -2.90 -3.67
CA ILE A 140 -8.77 -3.97 -2.69
C ILE A 140 -7.57 -4.92 -2.63
N ALA A 141 -6.99 -5.30 -3.78
CA ALA A 141 -5.84 -6.17 -3.82
C ALA A 141 -4.62 -5.55 -3.13
N GLU A 142 -4.31 -4.28 -3.41
CA GLU A 142 -3.18 -3.58 -2.78
C GLU A 142 -3.35 -3.42 -1.27
N GLY A 143 -4.54 -3.07 -0.81
CA GLY A 143 -4.74 -2.82 0.61
C GLY A 143 -5.06 -4.07 1.46
N LEU A 144 -5.57 -5.16 0.88
CA LEU A 144 -5.88 -6.39 1.63
C LEU A 144 -4.94 -7.55 1.32
N LEU A 145 -4.61 -7.81 0.05
CA LEU A 145 -3.78 -8.96 -0.32
C LEU A 145 -2.30 -8.67 -0.06
N SER A 146 -1.79 -7.52 -0.50
CA SER A 146 -0.37 -7.19 -0.35
C SER A 146 0.14 -7.25 1.10
N PRO A 147 -0.58 -6.73 2.11
CA PRO A 147 -0.16 -6.81 3.51
C PRO A 147 -0.11 -8.24 4.07
N ILE A 148 -0.95 -9.15 3.55
CA ILE A 148 -0.99 -10.56 3.97
C ILE A 148 0.21 -11.32 3.39
N PHE A 149 0.52 -11.08 2.11
CA PHE A 149 1.54 -11.86 1.40
C PHE A 149 2.95 -11.27 1.48
N CYS A 150 3.12 -10.04 1.99
CA CYS A 150 4.46 -9.41 2.05
C CYS A 150 5.43 -10.00 3.06
N THR A 151 4.94 -10.70 4.08
CA THR A 151 5.79 -11.41 5.05
C THR A 151 6.05 -12.87 4.65
N GLU A 152 5.35 -13.40 3.64
CA GLU A 152 5.54 -14.78 3.20
C GLU A 152 6.72 -14.91 2.23
N LYS A 153 7.66 -15.80 2.55
CA LYS A 153 8.82 -16.13 1.69
C LYS A 153 8.47 -17.28 0.72
N GLY A 154 9.07 -17.26 -0.47
CA GLY A 154 8.99 -18.36 -1.45
C GLY A 154 7.78 -18.31 -2.38
N ASN A 155 7.29 -19.47 -2.80
CA ASN A 155 6.26 -19.62 -3.85
C ASN A 155 4.93 -18.95 -3.51
N LYS A 156 4.64 -18.72 -2.23
CA LYS A 156 3.40 -18.08 -1.80
C LYS A 156 3.30 -16.60 -2.19
N LYS A 157 4.42 -15.92 -2.46
CA LYS A 157 4.43 -14.56 -3.00
C LYS A 157 3.77 -14.49 -4.39
N TYR A 158 3.84 -15.55 -5.18
CA TYR A 158 3.17 -15.62 -6.49
C TYR A 158 1.65 -15.79 -6.36
N LEU A 159 1.13 -16.23 -5.20
CA LEU A 159 -0.31 -16.34 -4.97
C LEU A 159 -0.99 -14.97 -5.02
N GLU A 160 -0.35 -13.90 -4.52
CA GLU A 160 -0.84 -12.52 -4.64
C GLU A 160 -1.09 -12.17 -6.12
N THR A 161 -0.10 -12.46 -6.98
CA THR A 161 -0.21 -12.20 -8.43
C THR A 161 -1.24 -13.10 -9.11
N ILE A 162 -1.32 -14.38 -8.75
CA ILE A 162 -2.29 -15.32 -9.32
C ILE A 162 -3.73 -14.91 -8.96
N ILE A 163 -3.98 -14.58 -7.69
CA ILE A 163 -5.28 -14.11 -7.21
C ILE A 163 -5.67 -12.83 -7.93
N PHE A 164 -4.73 -11.88 -8.07
CA PHE A 164 -4.97 -10.64 -8.81
C PHE A 164 -5.33 -10.89 -10.28
N ILE A 165 -4.58 -11.76 -10.98
CA ILE A 165 -4.86 -12.10 -12.39
C ILE A 165 -6.22 -12.77 -12.53
N LEU A 166 -6.58 -13.68 -11.63
CA LEU A 166 -7.89 -14.34 -11.64
C LEU A 166 -9.02 -13.31 -11.50
N ILE A 167 -8.92 -12.40 -10.52
CA ILE A 167 -9.90 -11.34 -10.31
C ILE A 167 -9.97 -10.38 -11.51
N ALA A 168 -8.82 -9.99 -12.07
CA ALA A 168 -8.75 -9.13 -13.24
C ALA A 168 -9.32 -9.81 -14.50
N SER A 169 -9.13 -11.12 -14.64
CA SER A 169 -9.64 -11.89 -15.79
C SER A 169 -11.17 -11.93 -15.84
N VAL A 170 -11.85 -11.87 -14.68
CA VAL A 170 -13.32 -11.79 -14.61
C VAL A 170 -13.82 -10.55 -15.32
N TRP A 171 -13.15 -9.40 -15.16
CA TRP A 171 -13.50 -8.18 -15.87
C TRP A 171 -13.25 -8.30 -17.37
N GLY A 172 -12.16 -8.96 -17.78
CA GLY A 172 -11.86 -9.21 -19.20
C GLY A 172 -12.90 -10.11 -19.87
N ILE A 173 -13.36 -11.15 -19.18
CA ILE A 173 -14.41 -12.05 -19.66
C ILE A 173 -15.76 -11.32 -19.74
N LEU A 174 -16.12 -10.55 -18.72
CA LEU A 174 -17.33 -9.72 -18.72
C LEU A 174 -17.31 -8.73 -19.89
N TYR A 175 -16.17 -8.09 -20.15
CA TYR A 175 -16.00 -7.19 -21.29
C TYR A 175 -16.21 -7.90 -22.63
N LEU A 176 -15.69 -9.13 -22.80
CA LEU A 176 -15.83 -9.90 -24.05
C LEU A 176 -17.24 -10.46 -24.29
N LEU A 177 -18.05 -10.62 -23.22
CA LEU A 177 -19.42 -11.13 -23.29
C LEU A 177 -20.48 -10.07 -23.59
N THR A 178 -20.10 -8.78 -23.63
CA THR A 178 -21.03 -7.65 -23.76
C THR A 178 -20.79 -6.86 -25.04
#